data_AF-A0A0E2BGZ9-F1
#
_entry.id   AF-A0A0E2BGZ9-F1
#
_cell.length_a   1.000
_cell.length_b   1.000
_cell.length_c   1.000
_cell.angle_alpha   90.00
_cell.angle_beta   90.00
_cell.angle_gamma   90.00
#
_symmetry.space_group_name_H-M   'P 1'
#
loop_
_entity.id
_entity.type
_entity.pdbx_description
1 polymer ?
#
loop_
_entity_poly.entity_id
_entity_poly.type
_entity_poly.pdbx_seq_one_letter_code
_entity_poly.pdbx_strand_id
1 'polypeptide(L)'
;MKFVYSLFVLFILGLSVSVWGQADPYPVKDCIGKDGNPEIYKISKMKEGDVIKGTWYDIFSGTPGDAVDWASSFFKHPKIATHYSPTKPKDFGKLKEWAESTCGYDNPYGIQYNAMGSACFSLSKNKGIGEIILSPITLEEKNIYFQLTIHSKKFPIQRVFELLYSFPKKVRFYFLIPEELEGGPRGGKIFKNLKLVSSQETEIPFKEGYLKVPIQSYDKIRSQFKVDRKKVYHDNIIVATEILEIYESKNVNDEAGTCIDELSNSLGEKYYQRKLMKP
;
A
#
# COMPACT_ATOMS: atom_id res chain seq x y z
N MET A 1 -49.47 35.84 -17.86
CA MET A 1 -48.59 34.66 -18.10
C MET A 1 -47.30 34.95 -18.89
N LYS A 2 -46.78 36.20 -18.96
CA LYS A 2 -45.48 36.48 -19.64
C LYS A 2 -44.31 36.76 -18.67
N PHE A 3 -44.59 37.22 -17.45
CA PHE A 3 -43.55 37.59 -16.49
C PHE A 3 -42.92 36.41 -15.73
N VAL A 4 -43.70 35.37 -15.43
CA VAL A 4 -43.23 34.19 -14.68
C VAL A 4 -42.23 33.37 -15.49
N TYR A 5 -42.44 33.24 -16.80
CA TYR A 5 -41.51 32.54 -17.69
C TYR A 5 -40.18 33.30 -17.86
N SER A 6 -40.19 34.64 -17.83
CA SER A 6 -38.95 35.43 -17.96
C SER A 6 -38.05 35.30 -16.73
N LEU A 7 -38.63 35.17 -15.54
CA LEU A 7 -37.89 34.96 -14.30
C LEU A 7 -37.30 33.54 -14.22
N PHE A 8 -38.05 32.56 -14.72
CA PHE A 8 -37.59 31.17 -14.79
C PHE A 8 -36.42 30.98 -15.77
N VAL A 9 -36.44 31.66 -16.92
CA VAL A 9 -35.35 31.62 -17.91
C VAL A 9 -34.08 32.31 -17.38
N LEU A 10 -34.22 33.43 -16.66
CA LEU A 10 -33.09 34.10 -15.98
C LEU A 10 -32.51 33.26 -14.84
N PHE A 11 -33.34 32.47 -14.13
CA PHE A 11 -32.87 31.57 -13.07
C PHE A 11 -32.10 30.37 -13.65
N ILE A 12 -32.55 29.83 -14.78
CA ILE A 12 -31.84 28.75 -15.51
C ILE A 12 -30.52 29.26 -16.10
N LEU A 13 -30.50 30.48 -16.64
CA LEU A 13 -29.27 31.12 -17.14
C LEU A 13 -28.32 31.54 -16.01
N GLY A 14 -28.83 31.94 -14.84
CA GLY A 14 -28.01 32.24 -13.66
C GLY A 14 -27.35 31.00 -13.04
N LEU A 15 -28.04 29.86 -13.09
CA LEU A 15 -27.49 28.57 -12.64
C LEU A 15 -26.52 27.95 -13.66
N SER A 16 -26.65 28.25 -14.96
CA SER A 16 -25.74 27.73 -16.00
C SER A 16 -24.40 28.49 -16.10
N VAL A 17 -24.33 29.73 -15.58
CA VAL A 17 -23.08 30.52 -15.56
C VAL A 17 -22.22 30.23 -14.31
N SER A 18 -22.70 29.39 -13.38
CA SER A 18 -21.92 28.92 -12.23
C SER A 18 -21.18 27.61 -12.46
N VAL A 19 -20.96 27.20 -13.73
CA VAL A 19 -19.98 26.14 -14.08
C VAL A 19 -18.58 26.75 -14.14
N TRP A 20 -18.18 27.47 -13.09
CA TRP A 20 -16.81 27.91 -12.87
C TRP A 20 -16.04 26.75 -12.26
N GLY A 21 -15.23 26.09 -13.10
CA GLY A 21 -14.23 25.11 -12.70
C GLY A 21 -14.80 23.95 -11.90
N GLN A 22 -15.30 22.91 -12.56
CA GLN A 22 -15.31 21.58 -11.94
C GLN A 22 -13.87 21.31 -11.48
N ALA A 23 -13.61 21.51 -10.18
CA ALA A 23 -12.45 20.95 -9.53
C ALA A 23 -12.46 19.47 -9.88
N ASP A 24 -11.35 18.99 -10.45
CA ASP A 24 -11.17 17.58 -10.79
C ASP A 24 -11.73 16.74 -9.63
N PRO A 25 -12.78 15.92 -9.86
CA PRO A 25 -13.44 15.20 -8.76
C PRO A 25 -12.51 14.19 -8.08
N TYR A 26 -11.29 14.01 -8.59
CA TYR A 26 -10.27 13.14 -8.06
C TYR A 26 -8.89 13.81 -8.22
N PRO A 27 -8.32 14.43 -7.17
CA PRO A 27 -7.01 15.05 -7.27
C PRO A 27 -5.94 13.98 -7.45
N VAL A 28 -5.60 13.66 -8.71
CA VAL A 28 -4.52 12.71 -9.02
C VAL A 28 -3.20 13.26 -8.50
N LYS A 29 -2.60 12.56 -7.55
CA LYS A 29 -1.29 12.86 -6.96
C LYS A 29 -0.19 12.05 -7.65
N ASP A 30 0.96 12.67 -7.84
CA ASP A 30 2.20 12.03 -8.27
C ASP A 30 3.13 11.71 -7.08
N CYS A 31 4.30 11.15 -7.40
CA CYS A 31 5.37 10.86 -6.44
C CYS A 31 6.65 11.69 -6.69
N ILE A 32 6.59 12.73 -7.53
CA ILE A 32 7.70 13.67 -7.69
C ILE A 32 7.87 14.40 -6.36
N GLY A 33 9.12 14.51 -5.89
CA GLY A 33 9.43 15.11 -4.59
C GLY A 33 8.95 14.35 -3.34
N LYS A 34 8.35 13.15 -3.49
CA LYS A 34 8.04 12.26 -2.35
C LYS A 34 9.07 11.15 -2.24
N ASP A 35 9.38 10.76 -1.01
CA ASP A 35 10.32 9.68 -0.68
C ASP A 35 9.68 8.58 0.18
N GLY A 36 8.37 8.66 0.47
CA GLY A 36 7.63 7.80 1.39
C GLY A 36 7.01 8.60 2.54
N ASN A 37 6.54 7.89 3.57
CA ASN A 37 5.95 8.47 4.77
C ASN A 37 6.83 8.21 6.01
N PRO A 38 7.68 9.18 6.41
CA PRO A 38 8.62 8.99 7.52
C PRO A 38 7.93 8.81 8.88
N GLU A 39 6.65 9.18 9.02
CA GLU A 39 5.91 8.95 10.27
C GLU A 39 5.76 7.46 10.59
N ILE A 40 5.78 6.59 9.57
CA ILE A 40 5.67 5.14 9.73
C ILE A 40 6.83 4.58 10.55
N TYR A 41 8.04 5.16 10.48
CA TYR A 41 9.18 4.69 11.30
C TYR A 41 8.88 4.72 12.81
N LYS A 42 7.90 5.53 13.26
CA LYS A 42 7.48 5.58 14.66
C LYS A 42 6.89 4.26 15.15
N ILE A 43 6.34 3.43 14.25
CA ILE A 43 5.77 2.10 14.60
C ILE A 43 6.79 1.23 15.33
N SER A 44 8.07 1.30 14.95
CA SER A 44 9.16 0.55 15.61
C SER A 44 9.32 0.84 17.11
N LYS A 45 8.82 2.00 17.57
CA LYS A 45 8.92 2.48 18.96
C LYS A 45 7.57 2.52 19.67
N MET A 46 6.48 2.21 18.98
CA MET A 46 5.14 2.20 19.55
C MET A 46 4.99 1.05 20.55
N LYS A 47 4.22 1.29 21.60
CA LYS A 47 3.72 0.28 22.53
C LYS A 47 2.29 -0.08 22.16
N GLU A 48 1.83 -1.24 22.64
CA GLU A 48 0.43 -1.63 22.48
C GLU A 48 -0.49 -0.53 23.06
N GLY A 49 -1.49 -0.13 22.28
CA GLY A 49 -2.39 0.96 22.59
C GLY A 49 -2.01 2.29 21.95
N ASP A 50 -0.75 2.49 21.55
CA ASP A 50 -0.34 3.71 20.85
C ASP A 50 -1.02 3.83 19.49
N VAL A 51 -1.19 5.07 19.02
CA VAL A 51 -1.86 5.40 17.76
C VAL A 51 -0.95 6.22 16.87
N ILE A 52 -0.72 5.75 15.64
CA ILE A 52 -0.14 6.59 14.58
C ILE A 52 -1.27 7.31 13.85
N LYS A 53 -1.19 8.65 13.82
CA LYS A 53 -2.21 9.48 13.17
C LYS A 53 -1.93 9.57 11.67
N GLY A 54 -2.99 9.50 10.87
CA GLY A 54 -2.88 9.60 9.42
C GLY A 54 -4.12 9.10 8.69
N THR A 55 -4.05 9.12 7.37
CA THR A 55 -5.09 8.61 6.47
C THR A 55 -4.42 7.80 5.37
N TRP A 56 -4.90 6.58 5.17
CA TRP A 56 -4.38 5.65 4.18
C TRP A 56 -5.50 5.23 3.24
N TYR A 57 -5.33 5.53 1.96
CA TYR A 57 -6.24 5.12 0.89
C TYR A 57 -5.73 3.83 0.29
N ASP A 58 -6.52 2.77 0.26
CA ASP A 58 -6.09 1.54 -0.41
C ASP A 58 -6.01 1.71 -1.93
N ILE A 59 -5.47 0.71 -2.63
CA ILE A 59 -5.30 0.74 -4.10
C ILE A 59 -6.59 1.07 -4.87
N PHE A 60 -7.77 0.77 -4.32
CA PHE A 60 -9.06 1.01 -4.97
C PHE A 60 -9.60 2.43 -4.71
N SER A 61 -9.21 3.06 -3.60
CA SER A 61 -9.63 4.41 -3.19
C SER A 61 -8.58 5.50 -3.34
N GLY A 62 -7.33 5.14 -3.59
CA GLY A 62 -6.23 6.08 -3.74
C GLY A 62 -5.87 6.39 -5.19
N THR A 63 -4.89 7.28 -5.34
CA THR A 63 -4.17 7.59 -6.57
C THR A 63 -2.74 7.05 -6.45
N PRO A 64 -1.96 6.97 -7.55
CA PRO A 64 -0.56 6.51 -7.49
C PRO A 64 0.26 7.23 -6.40
N GLY A 65 0.08 8.55 -6.25
CA GLY A 65 0.75 9.34 -5.22
C GLY A 65 0.26 9.13 -3.79
N ASP A 66 -0.85 8.44 -3.56
CA ASP A 66 -1.29 8.00 -2.22
C ASP A 66 -0.64 6.67 -1.82
N ALA A 67 -0.13 5.89 -2.78
CA ALA A 67 0.55 4.62 -2.51
C ALA A 67 1.75 4.79 -1.57
N VAL A 68 2.50 5.88 -1.73
CA VAL A 68 3.72 6.14 -0.94
C VAL A 68 3.43 6.39 0.53
N ASP A 69 2.19 6.69 0.91
CA ASP A 69 1.81 6.87 2.31
C ASP A 69 1.81 5.54 3.09
N TRP A 70 1.86 4.40 2.38
CA TRP A 70 1.87 3.04 2.94
C TRP A 70 3.27 2.49 3.24
N ALA A 71 4.34 3.23 2.98
CA ALA A 71 5.70 2.77 3.28
C ALA A 71 6.57 3.90 3.83
N SER A 72 7.53 3.54 4.69
CA SER A 72 8.51 4.49 5.23
C SER A 72 9.39 5.11 4.15
N SER A 73 9.73 4.32 3.14
CA SER A 73 10.28 4.76 1.87
C SER A 73 9.77 3.90 0.73
N PHE A 74 10.05 4.29 -0.51
CA PHE A 74 9.79 3.45 -1.68
C PHE A 74 10.92 3.59 -2.71
N PHE A 75 11.06 2.60 -3.57
CA PHE A 75 11.98 2.66 -4.69
C PHE A 75 11.47 3.70 -5.69
N LYS A 76 12.29 4.72 -5.92
CA LYS A 76 12.04 5.76 -6.88
C LYS A 76 13.05 5.65 -8.00
N HIS A 77 12.57 5.43 -9.21
CA HIS A 77 13.46 5.27 -10.36
C HIS A 77 14.40 6.49 -10.48
N PRO A 78 15.74 6.32 -10.51
CA PRO A 78 16.68 7.45 -10.46
C PRO A 78 16.49 8.47 -11.58
N LYS A 79 16.04 7.99 -12.75
CA LYS A 79 15.81 8.84 -13.94
C LYS A 79 14.45 9.55 -13.92
N ILE A 80 13.67 9.47 -12.84
CA ILE A 80 12.32 10.02 -12.82
C ILE A 80 12.28 11.52 -13.12
N ALA A 81 13.23 12.28 -12.55
CA ALA A 81 13.33 13.72 -12.75
C ALA A 81 13.85 14.10 -14.15
N THR A 82 14.55 13.19 -14.82
CA THR A 82 15.12 13.41 -16.16
C THR A 82 14.23 12.85 -17.28
N HIS A 83 13.36 11.87 -16.98
CA HIS A 83 12.57 11.15 -17.96
C HIS A 83 11.11 11.62 -18.00
N TYR A 84 10.57 12.13 -16.88
CA TYR A 84 9.20 12.62 -16.82
C TYR A 84 9.16 14.13 -16.67
N SER A 85 8.30 14.76 -17.46
CA SER A 85 8.03 16.20 -17.35
C SER A 85 7.53 16.51 -15.94
N PRO A 86 8.05 17.54 -15.25
CA PRO A 86 7.48 18.01 -13.99
C PRO A 86 6.12 18.68 -14.20
N THR A 87 5.75 19.00 -15.45
CA THR A 87 4.48 19.63 -15.79
C THR A 87 3.36 18.59 -15.85
N LYS A 88 2.40 18.74 -14.94
CA LYS A 88 1.18 17.92 -14.86
C LYS A 88 0.34 18.02 -16.15
N PRO A 89 -0.01 16.90 -16.81
CA PRO A 89 -0.92 16.91 -17.96
C PRO A 89 -2.31 17.43 -17.58
N LYS A 90 -2.96 18.15 -18.50
CA LYS A 90 -4.35 18.63 -18.34
C LYS A 90 -5.40 17.59 -18.74
N ASP A 91 -5.04 16.67 -19.62
CA ASP A 91 -5.90 15.56 -20.03
C ASP A 91 -5.92 14.48 -18.93
N PHE A 92 -7.10 14.04 -18.52
CA PHE A 92 -7.26 13.14 -17.38
C PHE A 92 -6.63 11.76 -17.61
N GLY A 93 -6.72 11.20 -18.82
CA GLY A 93 -6.12 9.92 -19.16
C GLY A 93 -4.59 10.01 -19.06
N LYS A 94 -4.01 11.03 -19.70
CA LYS A 94 -2.57 11.31 -19.65
C LYS A 94 -2.09 11.65 -18.25
N LEU A 95 -2.92 12.30 -17.44
CA LEU A 95 -2.62 12.61 -16.05
C LEU A 95 -2.47 11.33 -15.21
N LYS A 96 -3.34 10.34 -15.40
CA LYS A 96 -3.25 9.06 -14.70
C LYS A 96 -1.98 8.30 -15.08
N GLU A 97 -1.70 8.18 -16.37
CA GLU A 97 -0.50 7.51 -16.88
C GLU A 97 0.77 8.21 -16.39
N TRP A 98 0.78 9.55 -16.41
CA TRP A 98 1.89 10.33 -15.88
C TRP A 98 2.10 10.08 -14.39
N ALA A 99 1.03 10.11 -13.58
CA ALA A 99 1.13 9.84 -12.14
C ALA A 99 1.64 8.42 -11.86
N GLU A 100 1.12 7.40 -12.54
CA GLU A 100 1.61 6.01 -12.44
C GLU A 100 3.10 5.92 -12.78
N SER A 101 3.51 6.55 -13.87
CA SER A 101 4.91 6.54 -14.31
C SER A 101 5.85 7.22 -13.31
N THR A 102 5.40 8.32 -12.68
CA THR A 102 6.17 9.00 -11.64
C THR A 102 6.20 8.28 -10.30
N CYS A 103 5.39 7.25 -10.10
CA CYS A 103 5.39 6.46 -8.87
C CYS A 103 6.07 5.09 -9.07
N GLY A 104 6.19 4.64 -10.32
CA GLY A 104 6.78 3.35 -10.67
C GLY A 104 5.84 2.18 -10.37
N TYR A 105 6.20 1.01 -10.90
CA TYR A 105 5.42 -0.22 -10.71
C TYR A 105 5.66 -0.86 -9.33
N ASP A 106 6.82 -0.66 -8.72
CA ASP A 106 7.23 -1.28 -7.45
C ASP A 106 6.85 -0.44 -6.21
N ASN A 107 5.72 0.26 -6.31
CA ASN A 107 5.20 1.10 -5.23
C ASN A 107 4.39 0.25 -4.22
N PRO A 108 4.09 0.78 -3.02
CA PRO A 108 3.47 -0.01 -1.95
C PRO A 108 2.10 -0.63 -2.26
N TYR A 109 1.37 -0.18 -3.29
CA TYR A 109 0.13 -0.85 -3.69
C TYR A 109 0.36 -2.22 -4.33
N GLY A 110 1.57 -2.51 -4.83
CA GLY A 110 1.89 -3.77 -5.51
C GLY A 110 1.65 -5.02 -4.66
N ILE A 111 1.72 -4.89 -3.33
CA ILE A 111 1.54 -5.98 -2.36
C ILE A 111 0.14 -6.01 -1.73
N GLN A 112 -0.74 -5.07 -2.10
CA GLN A 112 -2.10 -5.03 -1.56
C GLN A 112 -3.03 -5.93 -2.36
N TYR A 113 -3.86 -6.69 -1.66
CA TYR A 113 -4.94 -7.50 -2.25
C TYR A 113 -4.49 -8.37 -3.44
N ASN A 114 -3.23 -8.81 -3.47
CA ASN A 114 -2.64 -9.52 -4.60
C ASN A 114 -2.75 -8.74 -5.93
N ALA A 115 -2.26 -7.50 -5.94
CA ALA A 115 -2.07 -6.77 -7.18
C ALA A 115 -1.01 -7.42 -8.11
N MET A 116 -0.33 -8.49 -7.66
CA MET A 116 0.72 -9.22 -8.38
C MET A 116 1.88 -8.31 -8.84
N GLY A 117 2.13 -7.25 -8.08
CA GLY A 117 3.29 -6.37 -8.25
C GLY A 117 4.37 -6.70 -7.23
N SER A 118 5.22 -5.71 -6.97
CA SER A 118 6.14 -5.75 -5.84
C SER A 118 6.09 -4.40 -5.12
N ALA A 119 6.57 -4.36 -3.88
CA ALA A 119 6.87 -3.13 -3.20
C ALA A 119 8.34 -3.13 -2.80
N CYS A 120 9.08 -2.17 -3.34
CA CYS A 120 10.51 -2.05 -3.13
C CYS A 120 10.83 -0.80 -2.31
N PHE A 121 11.88 -0.87 -1.49
CA PHE A 121 12.39 0.26 -0.72
C PHE A 121 13.62 0.88 -1.37
N SER A 122 13.86 2.17 -1.08
CA SER A 122 15.13 2.82 -1.41
C SER A 122 16.26 2.25 -0.55
N LEU A 123 17.38 1.89 -1.17
CA LEU A 123 18.56 1.41 -0.42
C LEU A 123 19.35 2.53 0.28
N SER A 124 18.95 3.80 0.10
CA SER A 124 19.71 4.99 0.51
C SER A 124 20.01 5.09 2.00
N LYS A 125 19.14 4.55 2.87
CA LYS A 125 19.24 4.77 4.31
C LYS A 125 19.76 3.60 5.13
N ASN A 126 19.67 2.35 4.66
CA ASN A 126 20.20 1.14 5.34
C ASN A 126 20.00 -0.15 4.50
N LYS A 127 20.08 -0.09 3.17
CA LYS A 127 19.78 -1.24 2.29
C LYS A 127 18.42 -1.92 2.53
N GLY A 128 17.45 -1.18 3.06
CA GLY A 128 16.12 -1.69 3.42
C GLY A 128 15.94 -2.16 4.87
N ILE A 129 17.01 -2.27 5.68
CA ILE A 129 16.87 -2.61 7.10
C ILE A 129 16.23 -1.43 7.86
N GLY A 130 15.23 -1.73 8.69
CA GLY A 130 14.41 -0.76 9.42
C GLY A 130 13.31 -0.11 8.58
N GLU A 131 13.22 -0.44 7.28
CA GLU A 131 12.10 -0.01 6.45
C GLU A 131 10.83 -0.74 6.85
N ILE A 132 9.70 -0.03 6.76
CA ILE A 132 8.38 -0.48 7.18
C ILE A 132 7.40 -0.26 6.04
N ILE A 133 6.63 -1.30 5.72
CA ILE A 133 5.51 -1.20 4.76
C ILE A 133 4.22 -1.73 5.36
N LEU A 134 3.12 -1.08 5.03
CA LEU A 134 1.77 -1.38 5.49
C LEU A 134 1.01 -2.09 4.36
N SER A 135 0.19 -3.07 4.73
CA SER A 135 -0.79 -3.66 3.83
C SER A 135 -2.09 -3.96 4.58
N PRO A 136 -3.26 -3.76 3.94
CA PRO A 136 -4.53 -4.15 4.51
C PRO A 136 -4.70 -5.67 4.47
N ILE A 137 -5.21 -6.23 5.56
CA ILE A 137 -5.58 -7.65 5.68
C ILE A 137 -6.97 -7.76 6.31
N THR A 138 -7.59 -8.94 6.19
CA THR A 138 -8.81 -9.29 6.89
C THR A 138 -8.55 -10.22 8.08
N LEU A 139 -9.49 -10.30 9.02
CA LEU A 139 -9.49 -11.28 10.12
C LEU A 139 -10.34 -12.51 9.80
N GLU A 140 -10.69 -12.74 8.53
CA GLU A 140 -11.38 -13.95 8.10
C GLU A 140 -10.48 -15.18 8.24
N GLU A 141 -9.18 -15.01 7.98
CA GLU A 141 -8.15 -16.03 8.19
C GLU A 141 -7.31 -15.75 9.45
N LYS A 142 -6.81 -16.81 10.08
CA LYS A 142 -5.89 -16.74 11.24
C LYS A 142 -4.43 -16.58 10.84
N ASN A 143 -4.16 -16.27 9.58
CA ASN A 143 -2.82 -16.16 9.01
C ASN A 143 -2.78 -15.04 7.97
N ILE A 144 -1.55 -14.59 7.69
CA ILE A 144 -1.21 -13.76 6.54
C ILE A 144 -0.35 -14.56 5.58
N TYR A 145 -0.35 -14.17 4.31
CA TYR A 145 0.56 -14.68 3.30
C TYR A 145 1.59 -13.63 2.99
N PHE A 146 2.86 -14.03 3.08
CA PHE A 146 4.01 -13.20 2.79
C PHE A 146 4.79 -13.84 1.64
N GLN A 147 5.28 -13.07 0.68
CA GLN A 147 6.04 -13.61 -0.45
C GLN A 147 7.26 -12.74 -0.76
N LEU A 148 8.43 -13.37 -0.89
CA LEU A 148 9.63 -12.71 -1.38
C LEU A 148 9.59 -12.48 -2.89
N THR A 149 9.25 -13.53 -3.63
CA THR A 149 9.10 -13.52 -5.09
C THR A 149 8.09 -14.58 -5.51
N ILE A 150 7.38 -14.35 -6.62
CA ILE A 150 6.54 -15.39 -7.24
C ILE A 150 7.37 -16.62 -7.63
N HIS A 151 6.75 -17.80 -7.59
CA HIS A 151 7.36 -19.02 -8.12
C HIS A 151 7.33 -18.99 -9.65
N SER A 152 8.51 -18.86 -10.25
CA SER A 152 8.65 -18.66 -11.69
C SER A 152 9.83 -19.43 -12.27
N LYS A 153 9.56 -20.23 -13.30
CA LYS A 153 10.64 -20.86 -14.10
C LYS A 153 11.51 -19.84 -14.84
N LYS A 154 10.95 -18.69 -15.21
CA LYS A 154 11.64 -17.65 -15.98
C LYS A 154 12.53 -16.78 -15.08
N PHE A 155 12.04 -16.53 -13.87
CA PHE A 155 12.69 -15.69 -12.86
C PHE A 155 12.70 -16.44 -11.51
N PRO A 156 13.50 -17.51 -11.38
CA PRO A 156 13.62 -18.23 -10.11
C PRO A 156 14.24 -17.32 -9.05
N ILE A 157 13.98 -17.60 -7.77
CA ILE A 157 14.43 -16.74 -6.68
C ILE A 157 15.93 -16.42 -6.70
N GLN A 158 16.80 -17.38 -7.04
CA GLN A 158 18.24 -17.12 -7.15
C GLN A 158 18.54 -16.05 -8.21
N ARG A 159 17.86 -16.11 -9.36
CA ARG A 159 18.04 -15.13 -10.43
C ARG A 159 17.53 -13.75 -10.01
N VAL A 160 16.37 -13.68 -9.35
CA VAL A 160 15.82 -12.41 -8.84
C VAL A 160 16.74 -11.82 -7.79
N PHE A 161 17.24 -12.65 -6.87
CA PHE A 161 18.17 -12.25 -5.83
C PHE A 161 19.48 -11.70 -6.40
N GLU A 162 20.11 -12.42 -7.31
CA GLU A 162 21.43 -12.06 -7.85
C GLU A 162 21.37 -10.85 -8.79
N LEU A 163 20.28 -10.69 -9.57
CA LEU A 163 20.19 -9.68 -10.61
C LEU A 163 19.41 -8.43 -10.21
N LEU A 164 18.50 -8.54 -9.24
CA LEU A 164 17.52 -7.50 -8.95
C LEU A 164 17.59 -7.07 -7.48
N TYR A 165 17.23 -7.94 -6.55
CA TYR A 165 16.81 -7.51 -5.22
C TYR A 165 17.49 -8.22 -4.06
N SER A 166 17.67 -7.49 -2.96
CA SER A 166 17.83 -8.09 -1.63
C SER A 166 16.45 -8.52 -1.11
N PHE A 167 16.44 -9.49 -0.20
CA PHE A 167 15.19 -10.05 0.33
C PHE A 167 15.13 -9.97 1.85
N PRO A 168 13.97 -9.68 2.46
CA PRO A 168 13.80 -9.83 3.89
C PRO A 168 14.16 -11.24 4.36
N LYS A 169 14.98 -11.32 5.42
CA LYS A 169 15.37 -12.55 6.11
C LYS A 169 14.66 -12.68 7.46
N LYS A 170 14.50 -11.57 8.16
CA LYS A 170 13.77 -11.50 9.42
C LYS A 170 12.93 -10.25 9.42
N VAL A 171 11.66 -10.39 9.79
CA VAL A 171 10.72 -9.27 9.85
C VAL A 171 9.99 -9.24 11.18
N ARG A 172 9.48 -8.06 11.53
CA ARG A 172 8.49 -7.90 12.59
C ARG A 172 7.18 -7.41 11.99
N PHE A 173 6.13 -8.17 12.23
CA PHE A 173 4.77 -7.78 11.92
C PHE A 173 4.15 -7.04 13.10
N TYR A 174 3.58 -5.88 12.83
CA TYR A 174 2.78 -5.08 13.76
C TYR A 174 1.33 -5.11 13.28
N PHE A 175 0.41 -5.48 14.15
CA PHE A 175 -1.01 -5.54 13.83
C PHE A 175 -1.69 -4.28 14.37
N LEU A 176 -2.21 -3.47 13.46
CA LEU A 176 -2.81 -2.18 13.76
C LEU A 176 -4.29 -2.17 13.38
N ILE A 177 -5.12 -1.72 14.31
CA ILE A 177 -6.56 -1.54 14.07
C ILE A 177 -6.82 -0.07 13.71
N PRO A 178 -7.50 0.21 12.58
CA PRO A 178 -7.93 1.57 12.28
C PRO A 178 -8.99 2.05 13.28
N GLU A 179 -8.89 3.28 13.78
CA GLU A 179 -9.93 3.88 14.63
C GLU A 179 -11.21 4.19 13.83
N GLU A 180 -11.03 4.48 12.53
CA GLU A 180 -12.10 4.70 11.57
C GLU A 180 -11.79 4.00 10.24
N LEU A 181 -12.80 3.34 9.69
CA LEU A 181 -12.79 2.77 8.35
C LEU A 181 -13.97 3.37 7.57
N GLU A 182 -13.67 4.01 6.46
CA GLU A 182 -14.67 4.63 5.59
C GLU A 182 -14.66 3.96 4.21
N GLY A 183 -15.82 3.93 3.57
CA GLY A 183 -15.91 3.57 2.16
C GLY A 183 -15.35 4.71 1.31
N GLY A 184 -14.40 4.39 0.44
CA GLY A 184 -13.85 5.35 -0.51
C GLY A 184 -14.38 5.14 -1.93
N PRO A 185 -13.87 5.94 -2.88
CA PRO A 185 -14.28 5.87 -4.28
C PRO A 185 -14.12 4.45 -4.85
N ARG A 186 -15.02 4.08 -5.76
CA ARG A 186 -15.04 2.77 -6.46
C ARG A 186 -15.11 1.56 -5.52
N GLY A 187 -15.60 1.73 -4.30
CA GLY A 187 -15.75 0.65 -3.32
C GLY A 187 -14.46 0.26 -2.61
N GLY A 188 -13.41 1.08 -2.70
CA GLY A 188 -12.21 0.91 -1.88
C GLY A 188 -12.40 1.38 -0.44
N LYS A 189 -11.30 1.39 0.31
CA LYS A 189 -11.30 1.68 1.75
C LYS A 189 -10.35 2.81 2.10
N ILE A 190 -10.77 3.59 3.09
CA ILE A 190 -9.99 4.67 3.68
C ILE A 190 -9.82 4.35 5.16
N PHE A 191 -8.58 4.15 5.58
CA PHE A 191 -8.20 3.84 6.96
C PHE A 191 -7.70 5.11 7.64
N LYS A 192 -8.21 5.44 8.82
CA LYS A 192 -7.73 6.58 9.60
C LYS A 192 -7.27 6.14 10.98
N ASN A 193 -6.13 6.70 11.38
CA ASN A 193 -5.43 6.47 12.65
C ASN A 193 -5.26 4.99 13.00
N LEU A 194 -4.01 4.52 13.04
CA LEU A 194 -3.73 3.09 13.24
C LEU A 194 -3.27 2.85 14.67
N LYS A 195 -4.07 2.12 15.43
CA LYS A 195 -3.77 1.74 16.82
C LYS A 195 -3.03 0.41 16.86
N LEU A 196 -1.85 0.37 17.47
CA LEU A 196 -1.08 -0.87 17.63
C LEU A 196 -1.74 -1.77 18.68
N VAL A 197 -1.95 -3.05 18.35
CA VAL A 197 -2.57 -4.03 19.27
C VAL A 197 -1.60 -5.13 19.69
N SER A 198 -0.72 -5.53 18.78
CA SER A 198 0.26 -6.58 19.01
C SER A 198 1.33 -6.56 17.93
N SER A 199 2.42 -7.27 18.19
CA SER A 199 3.47 -7.52 17.21
C SER A 199 4.03 -8.94 17.36
N GLN A 200 4.63 -9.46 16.31
CA GLN A 200 5.38 -10.71 16.33
C GLN A 200 6.56 -10.67 15.36
N GLU A 201 7.61 -11.42 15.65
CA GLU A 201 8.74 -11.60 14.72
C GLU A 201 8.60 -12.92 13.96
N THR A 202 9.14 -12.97 12.75
CA THR A 202 9.14 -14.18 11.92
C THR A 202 10.38 -14.19 11.05
N GLU A 203 11.02 -15.36 10.95
CA GLU A 203 12.07 -15.60 9.98
C GLU A 203 11.45 -15.97 8.63
N ILE A 204 11.99 -15.37 7.58
CA ILE A 204 11.55 -15.57 6.21
C ILE A 204 12.57 -16.49 5.53
N PRO A 205 12.17 -17.70 5.11
CA PRO A 205 13.06 -18.59 4.40
C PRO A 205 13.39 -17.99 3.02
N PHE A 206 14.62 -18.19 2.56
CA PHE A 206 15.01 -17.86 1.20
C PHE A 206 14.34 -18.82 0.22
N LYS A 207 13.09 -18.53 -0.14
CA LYS A 207 12.25 -19.40 -0.96
C LYS A 207 11.25 -18.60 -1.79
N GLU A 208 11.01 -19.05 -3.02
CA GLU A 208 9.92 -18.53 -3.85
C GLU A 208 8.54 -19.01 -3.36
N GLY A 209 7.49 -18.31 -3.76
CA GLY A 209 6.13 -18.60 -3.36
C GLY A 209 5.78 -18.10 -1.96
N TYR A 210 4.55 -18.39 -1.53
CA TYR A 210 4.00 -17.83 -0.30
C TYR A 210 4.55 -18.53 0.96
N LEU A 211 4.74 -17.74 2.00
CA LEU A 211 4.88 -18.18 3.38
C LEU A 211 3.56 -17.92 4.10
N LYS A 212 2.95 -18.98 4.63
CA LYS A 212 1.77 -18.87 5.51
C LYS A 212 2.26 -18.55 6.91
N VAL A 213 2.02 -17.32 7.37
CA VAL A 213 2.45 -16.85 8.70
C VAL A 213 1.23 -16.80 9.63
N PRO A 214 1.17 -17.63 10.69
CA PRO A 214 0.10 -17.57 11.68
C PRO A 214 0.12 -16.26 12.46
N ILE A 215 -1.05 -15.65 12.65
CA ILE A 215 -1.22 -14.48 13.51
C ILE A 215 -1.33 -14.98 14.96
N GLN A 216 -0.23 -14.95 15.72
CA GLN A 216 -0.17 -15.51 17.07
C GLN A 216 -1.17 -14.84 18.03
N SER A 217 -1.44 -13.56 17.78
CA SER A 217 -2.34 -12.74 18.58
C SER A 217 -3.75 -12.63 17.99
N TYR A 218 -4.15 -13.55 17.10
CA TYR A 218 -5.43 -13.48 16.39
C TYR A 218 -6.62 -13.29 17.32
N ASP A 219 -6.76 -14.12 18.37
CA ASP A 219 -7.91 -14.05 19.28
C ASP A 219 -7.90 -12.75 20.10
N LYS A 220 -6.70 -12.24 20.46
CA LYS A 220 -6.51 -10.93 21.11
C LYS A 220 -6.99 -9.81 20.20
N ILE A 221 -6.57 -9.78 18.93
CA ILE A 221 -6.98 -8.78 17.94
C ILE A 221 -8.49 -8.87 17.71
N ARG A 222 -9.02 -10.08 17.49
CA ARG A 222 -10.45 -10.32 17.23
C ARG A 222 -11.34 -9.86 18.40
N SER A 223 -10.84 -9.97 19.64
CA SER A 223 -11.56 -9.51 20.83
C SER A 223 -11.81 -7.99 20.85
N GLN A 224 -10.96 -7.20 20.20
CA GLN A 224 -11.10 -5.73 20.15
C GLN A 224 -12.37 -5.29 19.40
N PHE A 225 -12.82 -6.09 18.41
CA PHE A 225 -13.99 -5.77 17.60
C PHE A 225 -15.33 -6.12 18.28
N LYS A 226 -15.32 -7.08 19.22
CA LYS A 226 -16.56 -7.54 19.90
C LYS A 226 -17.18 -6.49 20.81
N VAL A 227 -16.40 -5.47 21.20
CA VAL A 227 -16.82 -4.40 22.12
C VAL A 227 -17.63 -3.30 21.40
N ASP A 228 -17.49 -3.14 20.08
CA ASP A 228 -18.02 -1.98 19.35
C ASP A 228 -19.07 -2.37 18.28
N ARG A 229 -20.19 -2.96 18.71
CA ARG A 229 -21.28 -3.43 17.82
C ARG A 229 -21.91 -2.35 16.91
N LYS A 230 -21.54 -1.07 17.04
CA LYS A 230 -22.10 0.05 16.28
C LYS A 230 -21.25 0.48 15.07
N LYS A 231 -20.03 -0.04 14.89
CA LYS A 231 -19.14 0.30 13.76
C LYS A 231 -18.89 -0.90 12.83
N VAL A 232 -19.79 -1.16 11.88
CA VAL A 232 -19.90 -2.34 10.98
C VAL A 232 -18.72 -2.55 9.99
N TYR A 233 -17.47 -2.63 10.46
CA TYR A 233 -16.29 -2.76 9.59
C TYR A 233 -15.24 -3.78 10.08
N HIS A 234 -15.68 -4.77 10.84
CA HIS A 234 -14.89 -5.44 11.89
C HIS A 234 -13.79 -6.43 11.48
N ASP A 235 -13.45 -6.55 10.21
CA ASP A 235 -12.49 -7.57 9.78
C ASP A 235 -11.26 -6.94 9.13
N ASN A 236 -11.28 -5.66 8.74
CA ASN A 236 -10.13 -5.03 8.06
C ASN A 236 -9.19 -4.39 9.06
N ILE A 237 -7.93 -4.85 9.06
CA ILE A 237 -6.85 -4.28 9.86
C ILE A 237 -5.64 -4.02 8.95
N ILE A 238 -4.65 -3.33 9.50
CA ILE A 238 -3.38 -3.10 8.83
C ILE A 238 -2.32 -3.99 9.46
N VAL A 239 -1.53 -4.67 8.63
CA VAL A 239 -0.26 -5.25 9.05
C VAL A 239 0.86 -4.34 8.56
N ALA A 240 1.66 -3.82 9.49
CA ALA A 240 2.92 -3.16 9.17
C ALA A 240 4.06 -4.17 9.31
N THR A 241 4.95 -4.24 8.32
CA THR A 241 6.08 -5.16 8.28
C THR A 241 7.36 -4.36 8.32
N GLU A 242 8.12 -4.48 9.40
CA GLU A 242 9.46 -3.93 9.55
C GLU A 242 10.50 -4.98 9.16
N ILE A 243 11.47 -4.59 8.32
CA ILE A 243 12.60 -5.43 7.95
C ILE A 243 13.67 -5.35 9.04
N LEU A 244 13.94 -6.45 9.72
CA LEU A 244 14.97 -6.53 10.76
C LEU A 244 16.31 -7.02 10.22
N GLU A 245 16.27 -7.99 9.30
CA GLU A 245 17.44 -8.54 8.62
C GLU A 245 17.12 -8.81 7.15
N ILE A 246 18.13 -8.82 6.30
CA ILE A 246 18.01 -9.14 4.87
C ILE A 246 18.98 -10.26 4.47
N TYR A 247 18.60 -11.04 3.47
CA TYR A 247 19.54 -11.64 2.54
C TYR A 247 20.03 -10.51 1.63
N GLU A 248 21.28 -10.11 1.81
CA GLU A 248 21.85 -9.02 1.03
C GLU A 248 22.35 -9.55 -0.31
N SER A 249 21.79 -9.03 -1.40
CA SER A 249 22.30 -9.27 -2.75
C SER A 249 23.59 -8.49 -2.98
N LYS A 250 24.49 -9.04 -3.81
CA LYS A 250 25.70 -8.33 -4.25
C LYS A 250 25.43 -7.33 -5.38
N ASN A 251 24.18 -7.24 -5.84
CA ASN A 251 23.80 -6.30 -6.88
C ASN A 251 23.96 -4.84 -6.39
N VAL A 252 24.67 -4.04 -7.18
CA VAL A 252 24.95 -2.62 -6.92
C VAL A 252 24.40 -1.72 -8.03
N ASN A 253 23.53 -2.24 -8.90
CA ASN A 253 22.92 -1.43 -9.95
C ASN A 253 21.96 -0.39 -9.35
N ASP A 254 21.64 0.63 -10.16
CA ASP A 254 20.75 1.72 -9.74
C ASP A 254 19.28 1.27 -9.54
N GLU A 255 18.96 0.03 -9.93
CA GLU A 255 17.67 -0.63 -9.77
C GLU A 255 17.64 -1.57 -8.54
N ALA A 256 18.74 -1.62 -7.79
CA ALA A 256 18.83 -2.48 -6.62
C ALA A 256 17.84 -1.99 -5.56
N GLY A 257 17.09 -2.92 -5.00
CA GLY A 257 16.08 -2.68 -3.99
C GLY A 257 16.00 -3.82 -3.00
N THR A 258 15.36 -3.58 -1.87
CA THR A 258 14.86 -4.64 -1.01
C THR A 258 13.36 -4.68 -1.22
N CYS A 259 12.84 -5.82 -1.66
CA CYS A 259 11.48 -5.91 -2.19
C CYS A 259 10.68 -7.05 -1.56
N ILE A 260 9.35 -6.91 -1.62
CA ILE A 260 8.35 -7.89 -1.20
C ILE A 260 7.32 -7.97 -2.32
N ASP A 261 6.94 -9.17 -2.73
CA ASP A 261 5.95 -9.37 -3.80
C ASP A 261 4.52 -9.44 -3.26
N GLU A 262 4.32 -9.91 -2.03
CA GLU A 262 2.98 -10.08 -1.47
C GLU A 262 2.97 -9.93 0.06
N LEU A 263 1.93 -9.25 0.55
CA LEU A 263 1.55 -9.22 1.95
C LEU A 263 0.03 -9.05 2.04
N SER A 264 -0.71 -10.15 2.06
CA SER A 264 -2.18 -10.09 2.12
C SER A 264 -2.78 -11.38 2.65
N ASN A 265 -4.11 -11.41 2.82
CA ASN A 265 -4.87 -12.63 3.10
C ASN A 265 -6.32 -12.58 2.58
N SER A 266 -6.61 -11.72 1.60
CA SER A 266 -7.98 -11.43 1.16
C SER A 266 -8.56 -12.42 0.16
N LEU A 267 -7.76 -13.34 -0.41
CA LEU A 267 -8.18 -14.23 -1.50
C LEU A 267 -8.38 -15.69 -1.11
N GLY A 268 -8.21 -16.04 0.17
CA GLY A 268 -8.39 -17.40 0.64
C GLY A 268 -7.19 -18.33 0.35
N GLU A 269 -6.95 -19.31 1.21
CA GLU A 269 -5.85 -20.29 1.05
C GLU A 269 -5.78 -20.96 -0.34
N LYS A 270 -6.92 -21.29 -0.96
CA LYS A 270 -6.97 -21.91 -2.29
C LYS A 270 -6.29 -21.06 -3.37
N TYR A 271 -6.35 -19.74 -3.25
CA TYR A 271 -5.72 -18.84 -4.19
C TYR A 271 -4.19 -18.91 -4.09
N TYR A 272 -3.65 -18.87 -2.87
CA TYR A 272 -2.22 -18.96 -2.64
C TYR A 272 -1.66 -20.35 -3.01
N GLN A 273 -2.48 -21.39 -2.95
CA GLN A 273 -2.14 -22.72 -3.46
C GLN A 273 -2.05 -22.83 -5.00
N ARG A 274 -2.18 -21.74 -5.78
CA ARG A 274 -1.96 -21.76 -7.23
C ARG A 274 -0.50 -22.01 -7.58
N LYS A 275 -0.25 -22.65 -8.73
CA LYS A 275 1.10 -23.08 -9.18
C LYS A 275 2.17 -21.98 -9.15
N LEU A 276 1.79 -20.72 -9.42
CA LEU A 276 2.71 -19.57 -9.46
C LEU A 276 3.03 -18.99 -8.08
N MET A 277 2.27 -19.38 -7.05
CA MET A 277 2.44 -18.89 -5.68
C MET A 277 2.82 -20.01 -4.72
N LYS A 278 2.72 -21.29 -5.14
CA LYS A 278 3.18 -22.41 -4.33
C LYS A 278 4.66 -22.25 -3.96
N PRO A 279 5.02 -22.58 -2.71
CA PRO A 279 6.41 -22.83 -2.34
C PRO A 279 7.04 -23.91 -3.22
#